data_AF-A0A2M8A0J1-F1
#
_entry.id   AF-A0A2M8A0J1-F1
#
_cell.length_a   1.000
_cell.length_b   1.000
_cell.length_c   1.000
_cell.angle_alpha   90.00
_cell.angle_beta   90.00
_cell.angle_gamma   90.00
#
_symmetry.space_group_name_H-M   'P 1'
#
loop_
_entity.id
_entity.type
_entity.pdbx_description
1 polymer ?
#
loop_
_entity_poly.entity_id
_entity_poly.type
_entity_poly.pdbx_seq_one_letter_code
_entity_poly.pdbx_strand_id
1 'polypeptide(L)'
;MDMARFNHLHRVTPGILSSGLEGVIVRETENTIDLIIDPVKNSETTFYFLSSDFHANKHCSIEVNFRYEAATVHIFGLYELHDKKHIKIKTTMNHFVPHCTSKQLWKGVMHDASKAAFEGKIIVHPQAQKTHAQLANKNLLLSQQAEINTKPELEIYADDVTCSHGATIGCLDDNALFYLRSRGIEENEARAILVKAFIEELYDIGDL
;
A
#
# COMPACT_ATOMS: atom_id res chain seq x y z
N MET A 1 -23.35 8.60 -8.67
CA MET A 1 -23.38 7.20 -8.18
C MET A 1 -22.64 7.19 -6.84
N ASP A 2 -23.25 6.60 -5.84
CA ASP A 2 -23.35 7.13 -4.48
C ASP A 2 -22.03 7.15 -3.67
N MET A 3 -21.58 8.34 -3.24
CA MET A 3 -20.50 8.53 -2.24
C MET A 3 -20.91 8.01 -0.84
N ALA A 4 -22.17 7.59 -0.65
CA ALA A 4 -22.71 7.14 0.63
C ALA A 4 -22.22 5.76 1.11
N ARG A 5 -21.46 4.99 0.31
CA ARG A 5 -20.86 3.72 0.77
C ARG A 5 -19.59 3.87 1.62
N PHE A 6 -19.06 5.09 1.76
CA PHE A 6 -17.82 5.36 2.50
C PHE A 6 -18.02 5.87 3.94
N ASN A 7 -19.25 5.91 4.46
CA ASN A 7 -19.54 6.43 5.81
C ASN A 7 -19.10 5.53 6.98
N HIS A 8 -18.36 4.46 6.73
CA HIS A 8 -17.81 3.58 7.77
C HIS A 8 -16.29 3.35 7.68
N LEU A 9 -15.56 4.06 6.79
CA LEU A 9 -14.10 4.07 6.87
C LEU A 9 -13.67 5.08 7.93
N HIS A 10 -13.20 4.56 9.06
CA HIS A 10 -12.63 5.35 10.14
C HIS A 10 -11.51 6.25 9.59
N ARG A 11 -11.69 7.57 9.73
CA ARG A 11 -10.59 8.54 9.70
C ARG A 11 -9.54 8.04 10.70
N VAL A 12 -8.37 7.62 10.22
CA VAL A 12 -7.20 7.42 11.09
C VAL A 12 -6.64 8.80 11.43
N THR A 13 -7.39 9.53 12.25
CA THR A 13 -6.77 10.35 13.30
C THR A 13 -6.06 9.34 14.22
N PRO A 14 -4.87 9.58 14.80
CA PRO A 14 -4.21 8.61 15.68
C PRO A 14 -5.19 8.13 16.75
N GLY A 15 -5.66 6.89 16.59
CA GLY A 15 -6.96 6.45 17.08
C GLY A 15 -7.35 5.15 16.39
N ILE A 16 -6.44 4.19 16.44
CA ILE A 16 -6.59 2.86 15.89
C ILE A 16 -7.45 2.04 16.86
N LEU A 17 -8.66 1.69 16.44
CA LEU A 17 -9.47 0.66 17.07
C LEU A 17 -9.50 -0.55 16.13
N SER A 18 -8.46 -1.37 16.21
CA SER A 18 -8.53 -2.77 15.77
C SER A 18 -8.11 -3.63 16.96
N SER A 19 -8.97 -4.56 17.37
CA SER A 19 -8.57 -5.65 18.26
C SER A 19 -7.34 -6.35 17.69
N GLY A 20 -6.27 -6.54 18.47
CA GLY A 20 -5.07 -7.28 18.02
C GLY A 20 -3.78 -6.48 17.87
N LEU A 21 -3.68 -5.29 18.46
CA LEU A 21 -2.44 -4.49 18.50
C LEU A 21 -2.10 -4.12 19.95
N GLU A 22 -0.84 -4.30 20.36
CA GLU A 22 -0.35 -3.86 21.69
C GLU A 22 0.19 -2.43 21.62
N GLY A 23 0.59 -1.97 20.44
CA GLY A 23 1.06 -0.61 20.24
C GLY A 23 0.94 -0.18 18.79
N VAL A 24 0.34 0.99 18.58
CA VAL A 24 0.60 1.78 17.39
C VAL A 24 1.03 3.17 17.79
N ILE A 25 2.23 3.54 17.37
CA ILE A 25 2.79 4.86 17.60
C ILE A 25 2.68 5.60 16.27
N VAL A 26 1.93 6.70 16.28
CA VAL A 26 1.89 7.64 15.16
C VAL A 26 2.62 8.90 15.58
N ARG A 27 3.65 9.28 14.83
CA ARG A 27 4.34 10.56 14.96
C ARG A 27 4.14 11.33 13.68
N GLU A 28 3.47 12.47 13.78
CA GLU A 28 3.26 13.34 12.65
C GLU A 28 3.98 14.67 12.88
N THR A 29 4.72 15.08 11.86
CA THR A 29 5.28 16.43 11.74
C THR A 29 4.67 17.13 10.52
N GLU A 30 5.10 18.36 10.26
CA GLU A 30 4.71 19.09 9.06
C GLU A 30 5.04 18.32 7.77
N ASN A 31 6.15 17.55 7.76
CA ASN A 31 6.66 16.89 6.55
C ASN A 31 6.78 15.37 6.66
N THR A 32 6.51 14.77 7.82
CA THR A 32 6.65 13.33 8.02
C THR A 32 5.44 12.73 8.73
N ILE A 33 5.14 11.48 8.40
CA ILE A 33 4.22 10.62 9.13
C ILE A 33 4.96 9.31 9.39
N ASP A 34 5.29 9.03 10.64
CA ASP A 34 5.96 7.81 11.05
C ASP A 34 4.97 6.95 11.84
N LEU A 35 4.71 5.74 11.35
CA LEU A 35 3.89 4.73 12.01
C LEU A 35 4.76 3.55 12.42
N ILE A 36 4.68 3.16 13.68
CA ILE A 36 5.30 1.95 14.21
C ILE A 36 4.19 1.06 14.75
N ILE A 37 4.13 -0.19 14.28
CA ILE A 37 3.07 -1.15 14.55
C ILE A 37 3.68 -2.42 15.10
N ASP A 38 3.26 -2.80 16.31
CA ASP A 38 3.69 -4.04 16.96
C ASP A 38 2.45 -4.94 17.14
N PRO A 39 2.19 -5.90 16.22
CA PRO A 39 1.03 -6.79 16.31
C PRO A 39 1.21 -7.81 17.43
N VAL A 40 0.12 -8.15 18.14
CA VAL A 40 0.17 -9.10 19.27
C VAL A 40 0.20 -10.56 18.81
N LYS A 41 0.51 -11.47 19.73
CA LYS A 41 0.48 -12.90 19.46
C LYS A 41 -0.91 -13.34 18.98
N ASN A 42 -0.97 -14.18 17.94
CA ASN A 42 -2.22 -14.72 17.38
C ASN A 42 -3.23 -13.64 16.92
N SER A 43 -2.77 -12.45 16.51
CA SER A 43 -3.67 -11.44 15.97
C SER A 43 -3.67 -11.40 14.45
N GLU A 44 -4.75 -10.83 13.92
CA GLU A 44 -4.88 -10.50 12.52
C GLU A 44 -5.35 -9.06 12.41
N THR A 45 -4.58 -8.25 11.69
CA THR A 45 -4.84 -6.82 11.56
C THR A 45 -4.66 -6.37 10.12
N THR A 46 -5.67 -5.66 9.61
CA THR A 46 -5.64 -5.05 8.28
C THR A 46 -5.63 -3.53 8.39
N PHE A 47 -4.68 -2.89 7.70
CA PHE A 47 -4.57 -1.45 7.60
C PHE A 47 -4.87 -0.99 6.19
N TYR A 48 -5.72 0.03 6.09
CA TYR A 48 -5.97 0.78 4.86
C TYR A 48 -5.35 2.16 4.98
N PHE A 49 -4.53 2.53 4.00
CA PHE A 49 -3.97 3.87 3.87
C PHE A 49 -4.44 4.47 2.56
N LEU A 50 -5.12 5.61 2.60
CA LEU A 50 -5.68 6.27 1.42
C LEU A 50 -4.97 7.58 1.14
N SER A 51 -5.11 8.09 -0.08
CA SER A 51 -4.45 9.32 -0.55
C SER A 51 -4.75 10.53 0.33
N SER A 52 -5.92 10.59 0.98
CA SER A 52 -6.28 11.62 1.96
C SER A 52 -5.40 11.61 3.21
N ASP A 53 -4.87 10.44 3.58
CA ASP A 53 -4.03 10.24 4.77
C ASP A 53 -2.60 10.71 4.51
N PHE A 54 -2.25 10.91 3.24
CA PHE A 54 -0.95 11.42 2.81
C PHE A 54 -1.09 12.86 2.33
N HIS A 55 -0.70 13.82 3.16
CA HIS A 55 -0.51 15.17 2.67
C HIS A 55 0.59 15.17 1.60
N ALA A 56 0.28 15.74 0.45
CA ALA A 56 1.26 15.97 -0.60
C ALA A 56 2.50 16.70 -0.05
N ASN A 57 3.68 16.23 -0.44
CA ASN A 57 5.01 16.62 0.03
C ASN A 57 5.45 16.01 1.38
N LYS A 58 4.73 15.01 1.92
CA LYS A 58 5.18 14.28 3.11
C LYS A 58 5.98 13.01 2.77
N HIS A 59 6.88 12.66 3.69
CA HIS A 59 7.49 11.35 3.78
C HIS A 59 6.69 10.49 4.77
N CYS A 60 6.13 9.38 4.31
CA CYS A 60 5.50 8.40 5.18
C CYS A 60 6.45 7.24 5.42
N SER A 61 6.69 6.90 6.68
CA SER A 61 7.40 5.70 7.09
C SER A 61 6.46 4.80 7.89
N ILE A 62 6.37 3.53 7.49
CA ILE A 62 5.59 2.52 8.18
C ILE A 62 6.52 1.38 8.55
N GLU A 63 6.65 1.12 9.85
CA GLU A 63 7.44 0.02 10.38
C GLU A 63 6.51 -0.95 11.12
N VAL A 64 6.55 -2.22 10.75
CA VAL A 64 5.82 -3.29 11.43
C VAL A 64 6.83 -4.25 12.03
N ASN A 65 6.75 -4.44 13.35
CA ASN A 65 7.68 -5.28 14.11
C ASN A 65 6.96 -6.51 14.65
N PHE A 66 7.08 -7.64 13.96
CA PHE A 66 6.56 -8.92 14.42
C PHE A 66 7.45 -9.46 15.54
N ARG A 67 7.17 -9.02 16.77
CA ARG A 67 7.85 -9.45 18.01
C ARG A 67 7.16 -10.64 18.67
N TYR A 68 5.93 -10.95 18.26
CA TYR A 68 5.13 -12.03 18.79
C TYR A 68 4.69 -12.97 17.67
N GLU A 69 4.71 -14.27 17.96
CA GLU A 69 4.45 -15.34 16.98
C GLU A 69 3.01 -15.32 16.46
N ALA A 70 2.81 -15.92 15.29
CA ALA A 70 1.49 -16.18 14.72
C ALA A 70 0.64 -14.91 14.51
N ALA A 71 1.29 -13.77 14.30
CA ALA A 71 0.62 -12.53 13.94
C ALA A 71 0.51 -12.39 12.40
N THR A 72 -0.63 -11.89 11.94
CA THR A 72 -0.91 -11.58 10.54
C THR A 72 -1.16 -10.09 10.39
N VAL A 73 -0.45 -9.45 9.47
CA VAL A 73 -0.68 -8.05 9.11
C VAL A 73 -0.89 -7.89 7.61
N HIS A 74 -1.96 -7.21 7.25
CA HIS A 74 -2.25 -6.79 5.89
C HIS A 74 -2.19 -5.27 5.78
N ILE A 75 -1.51 -4.77 4.75
CA ILE A 75 -1.45 -3.34 4.45
C ILE A 75 -1.89 -3.12 3.00
N PHE A 76 -2.95 -2.34 2.86
CA PHE A 76 -3.50 -1.89 1.59
C PHE A 76 -3.35 -0.39 1.51
N GLY A 77 -2.54 0.09 0.56
CA GLY A 77 -2.24 1.51 0.42
C GLY A 77 -2.58 2.05 -0.96
N LEU A 78 -3.23 3.21 -1.01
CA LEU A 78 -3.47 4.00 -2.21
C LEU A 78 -2.80 5.37 -2.06
N TYR A 79 -1.98 5.74 -3.03
CA TYR A 79 -1.47 7.11 -3.17
C TYR A 79 -1.76 7.62 -4.57
N GLU A 80 -2.61 8.64 -4.64
CA GLU A 80 -2.97 9.31 -5.88
C GLU A 80 -2.43 10.74 -5.83
N LEU A 81 -1.69 11.13 -6.87
CA LEU A 81 -1.04 12.44 -6.93
C LEU A 81 -1.44 13.21 -8.18
N HIS A 82 -1.58 14.52 -8.00
CA HIS A 82 -1.94 15.49 -9.04
C HIS A 82 -0.94 16.65 -9.04
N ASP A 83 -1.00 17.50 -10.06
CA ASP A 83 -0.16 18.70 -10.22
C ASP A 83 1.35 18.38 -10.20
N LYS A 84 2.11 19.07 -9.35
CA LYS A 84 3.56 18.89 -9.12
C LYS A 84 3.84 18.31 -7.73
N LYS A 85 2.85 17.64 -7.14
CA LYS A 85 2.95 17.07 -5.79
C LYS A 85 3.90 15.89 -5.81
N HIS A 86 4.57 15.68 -4.68
CA HIS A 86 5.40 14.51 -4.50
C HIS A 86 5.10 13.77 -3.20
N ILE A 87 5.39 12.48 -3.16
CA ILE A 87 5.31 11.66 -1.95
C ILE A 87 6.49 10.70 -1.89
N LYS A 88 6.95 10.40 -0.68
CA LYS A 88 7.82 9.26 -0.43
C LYS A 88 7.13 8.35 0.57
N ILE A 89 7.03 7.07 0.26
CA ILE A 89 6.51 6.04 1.15
C ILE A 89 7.63 5.03 1.38
N LYS A 90 7.91 4.78 2.65
CA LYS A 90 8.83 3.75 3.09
C LYS A 90 8.08 2.76 3.96
N THR A 91 8.16 1.47 3.64
CA THR A 91 7.63 0.41 4.50
C THR A 91 8.73 -0.55 4.89
N THR A 92 8.72 -0.99 6.15
CA THR A 92 9.63 -2.01 6.68
C THR A 92 8.83 -3.04 7.47
N MET A 93 8.89 -4.30 7.03
CA MET A 93 8.32 -5.45 7.73
C MET A 93 9.46 -6.22 8.40
N ASN A 94 9.58 -6.11 9.72
CA ASN A 94 10.60 -6.82 10.50
C ASN A 94 9.99 -8.07 11.13
N HIS A 95 10.40 -9.25 10.65
CA HIS A 95 9.99 -10.54 11.19
C HIS A 95 11.06 -11.08 12.15
N PHE A 96 10.83 -10.94 13.46
CA PHE A 96 11.78 -11.39 14.49
C PHE A 96 11.52 -12.82 14.97
N VAL A 97 10.27 -13.28 14.89
CA VAL A 97 9.79 -14.53 15.48
C VAL A 97 8.99 -15.35 14.46
N PRO A 98 8.85 -16.68 14.67
CA PRO A 98 8.28 -17.55 13.65
C PRO A 98 6.76 -17.43 13.46
N HIS A 99 6.28 -18.05 12.38
CA HIS A 99 4.86 -18.22 12.05
C HIS A 99 4.09 -16.94 11.74
N CYS A 100 4.77 -15.84 11.41
CA CYS A 100 4.13 -14.56 11.10
C CYS A 100 3.83 -14.40 9.60
N THR A 101 2.74 -13.69 9.30
CA THR A 101 2.32 -13.37 7.94
C THR A 101 2.27 -11.87 7.71
N SER A 102 2.86 -11.38 6.61
CA SER A 102 2.72 -9.99 6.19
C SER A 102 2.36 -9.89 4.71
N LYS A 103 1.28 -9.19 4.38
CA LYS A 103 0.89 -8.91 2.99
C LYS A 103 0.80 -7.41 2.78
N GLN A 104 1.43 -6.91 1.74
CA GLN A 104 1.38 -5.52 1.35
C GLN A 104 0.94 -5.40 -0.11
N LEU A 105 -0.07 -4.57 -0.36
CA LEU A 105 -0.43 -4.12 -1.69
C LEU A 105 -0.53 -2.59 -1.69
N TRP A 106 0.36 -1.98 -2.46
CA TRP A 106 0.45 -0.54 -2.63
C TRP A 106 0.12 -0.16 -4.06
N LYS A 107 -0.85 0.74 -4.25
CA LYS A 107 -1.25 1.25 -5.55
C LYS A 107 -0.96 2.74 -5.68
N GLY A 108 -0.22 3.09 -6.72
CA GLY A 108 0.06 4.47 -7.11
C GLY A 108 -0.73 4.88 -8.35
N VAL A 109 -1.37 6.04 -8.33
CA VAL A 109 -1.95 6.68 -9.52
C VAL A 109 -1.37 8.09 -9.66
N MET A 110 -0.65 8.34 -10.75
CA MET A 110 0.13 9.57 -10.91
C MET A 110 -0.38 10.36 -12.12
N HIS A 111 -0.88 11.56 -11.85
CA HIS A 111 -1.34 12.53 -12.84
C HIS A 111 -0.29 13.64 -13.08
N ASP A 112 -0.51 14.43 -14.12
CA ASP A 112 0.24 15.66 -14.42
C ASP A 112 1.77 15.49 -14.37
N ALA A 113 2.46 16.25 -13.52
CA ALA A 113 3.90 16.19 -13.31
C ALA A 113 4.24 15.73 -11.89
N SER A 114 3.38 14.86 -11.32
CA SER A 114 3.55 14.34 -9.96
C SER A 114 4.71 13.35 -9.86
N LYS A 115 5.28 13.22 -8.66
CA LYS A 115 6.45 12.36 -8.40
C LYS A 115 6.27 11.49 -7.17
N ALA A 116 6.50 10.19 -7.29
CA ALA A 116 6.44 9.27 -6.17
C ALA A 116 7.73 8.47 -5.99
N ALA A 117 8.05 8.16 -4.74
CA ALA A 117 9.07 7.19 -4.39
C ALA A 117 8.50 6.16 -3.42
N PHE A 118 8.61 4.88 -3.74
CA PHE A 118 8.20 3.78 -2.87
C PHE A 118 9.41 2.89 -2.55
N GLU A 119 9.71 2.73 -1.26
CA GLU A 119 10.77 1.84 -0.76
C GLU A 119 10.13 0.84 0.19
N GLY A 120 10.00 -0.42 -0.22
CA GLY A 120 9.39 -1.46 0.60
C GLY A 120 10.39 -2.52 0.96
N LYS A 121 10.65 -2.71 2.25
CA LYS A 121 11.61 -3.69 2.74
C LYS A 121 10.92 -4.76 3.58
N ILE A 122 11.26 -6.02 3.32
CA ILE A 122 10.91 -7.16 4.17
C ILE A 122 12.21 -7.74 4.72
N ILE A 123 12.32 -7.80 6.05
CA ILE A 123 13.46 -8.37 6.77
C ILE A 123 12.96 -9.59 7.55
N VAL A 124 13.59 -10.75 7.31
CA VAL A 124 13.26 -12.00 8.01
C VAL A 124 14.48 -12.48 8.77
N HIS A 125 14.43 -12.35 10.08
CA HIS A 125 15.54 -12.70 10.97
C HIS A 125 15.71 -14.23 11.09
N PRO A 126 16.89 -14.73 11.50
CA PRO A 126 17.20 -16.17 11.50
C PRO A 126 16.21 -17.06 12.28
N GLN A 127 15.57 -16.52 13.31
CA GLN A 127 14.61 -17.25 14.15
C GLN A 127 13.17 -17.22 13.59
N ALA A 128 12.89 -16.37 12.60
CA ALA A 128 11.57 -16.18 12.02
C ALA A 128 11.24 -17.24 10.95
N GLN A 129 11.30 -18.50 11.36
CA GLN A 129 10.92 -19.63 10.52
C GLN A 129 9.42 -19.61 10.24
N LYS A 130 9.02 -20.22 9.13
CA LYS A 130 7.62 -20.26 8.69
C LYS A 130 7.00 -18.87 8.45
N THR A 131 7.81 -17.84 8.21
CA THR A 131 7.32 -16.54 7.76
C THR A 131 6.72 -16.64 6.36
N HIS A 132 5.54 -16.04 6.17
CA HIS A 132 4.94 -15.80 4.87
C HIS A 132 4.86 -14.29 4.59
N ALA A 133 5.62 -13.79 3.61
CA ALA A 133 5.67 -12.37 3.32
C ALA A 133 5.46 -12.05 1.84
N GLN A 134 4.59 -11.08 1.55
CA GLN A 134 4.30 -10.62 0.19
C GLN A 134 4.30 -9.11 0.13
N LEU A 135 4.97 -8.55 -0.88
CA LEU A 135 4.93 -7.13 -1.20
C LEU A 135 4.63 -6.93 -2.69
N ALA A 136 3.51 -6.29 -3.01
CA ALA A 136 3.20 -5.84 -4.35
C ALA A 136 3.06 -4.32 -4.38
N ASN A 137 3.78 -3.65 -5.29
CA ASN A 137 3.56 -2.25 -5.59
C ASN A 137 3.18 -2.05 -7.07
N LYS A 138 1.92 -1.73 -7.34
CA LYS A 138 1.40 -1.52 -8.70
C LYS A 138 1.20 -0.04 -8.96
N ASN A 139 1.66 0.46 -10.10
CA ASN A 139 1.67 1.90 -10.36
C ASN A 139 1.16 2.23 -11.76
N LEU A 140 0.29 3.23 -11.83
CA LEU A 140 -0.33 3.73 -13.06
C LEU A 140 0.09 5.18 -13.32
N LEU A 141 0.87 5.39 -14.38
CA LEU A 141 1.23 6.72 -14.89
C LEU A 141 0.17 7.17 -15.90
N LEU A 142 -0.51 8.27 -15.61
CA LEU A 142 -1.55 8.84 -16.47
C LEU A 142 -1.05 9.99 -17.35
N SER A 143 0.20 10.41 -17.15
CA SER A 143 0.89 11.47 -17.85
C SER A 143 2.34 11.07 -18.15
N GLN A 144 2.89 11.57 -19.26
CA GLN A 144 4.30 11.39 -19.61
C GLN A 144 5.26 12.18 -18.71
N GLN A 145 4.76 13.18 -17.97
CA GLN A 145 5.54 14.00 -17.06
C GLN A 145 5.54 13.44 -15.63
N ALA A 146 4.69 12.46 -15.34
CA ALA A 146 4.60 11.81 -14.05
C ALA A 146 5.75 10.81 -13.87
N GLU A 147 6.28 10.73 -12.65
CA GLU A 147 7.43 9.89 -12.34
C GLU A 147 7.15 9.04 -11.10
N ILE A 148 7.58 7.78 -11.13
CA ILE A 148 7.62 6.94 -9.94
C ILE A 148 8.89 6.10 -9.91
N ASN A 149 9.55 6.10 -8.75
CA ASN A 149 10.66 5.22 -8.45
C ASN A 149 10.23 4.22 -7.38
N THR A 150 10.33 2.93 -7.67
CA THR A 150 9.93 1.87 -6.75
C THR A 150 11.10 0.93 -6.50
N LYS A 151 11.34 0.62 -5.23
CA LYS A 151 12.45 -0.21 -4.76
C LYS A 151 11.94 -1.19 -3.70
N PRO A 152 11.39 -2.34 -4.11
CA PRO A 152 11.11 -3.43 -3.18
C PRO A 152 12.41 -4.20 -2.88
N GLU A 153 12.63 -4.55 -1.60
CA GLU A 153 13.85 -5.22 -1.11
C GLU A 153 13.48 -6.39 -0.18
N LEU A 154 14.29 -7.45 -0.25
CA LEU A 154 14.18 -8.63 0.61
C LEU A 154 15.52 -8.88 1.29
N GLU A 155 15.49 -9.01 2.62
CA GLU A 155 16.63 -9.43 3.44
C GLU A 155 16.20 -10.69 4.23
N ILE A 156 16.53 -11.87 3.70
CA ILE A 156 16.07 -13.16 4.25
C ILE A 156 17.25 -13.91 4.87
N TYR A 157 17.17 -14.14 6.18
CA TYR A 157 18.18 -14.84 6.96
C TYR A 157 17.65 -16.17 7.57
N ALA A 158 16.44 -16.58 7.21
CA ALA A 158 15.80 -17.83 7.64
C ALA A 158 15.56 -18.76 6.44
N ASP A 159 15.68 -20.07 6.65
CA ASP A 159 15.64 -21.06 5.57
C ASP A 159 14.21 -21.46 5.17
N ASP A 160 13.32 -21.67 6.15
CA ASP A 160 12.00 -22.26 5.94
C ASP A 160 10.92 -21.18 5.84
N VAL A 161 10.96 -20.37 4.78
CA VAL A 161 10.08 -19.21 4.60
C VAL A 161 9.56 -19.11 3.17
N THR A 162 8.45 -18.40 2.99
CA THR A 162 7.91 -18.06 1.66
C THR A 162 7.79 -16.56 1.56
N CYS A 163 8.70 -15.93 0.84
CA CYS A 163 8.74 -14.49 0.66
C CYS A 163 8.71 -14.12 -0.82
N SER A 164 7.93 -13.10 -1.16
CA SER A 164 7.90 -12.55 -2.51
C SER A 164 7.74 -11.03 -2.47
N HIS A 165 8.31 -10.39 -3.47
CA HIS A 165 8.12 -8.97 -3.71
C HIS A 165 8.01 -8.70 -5.21
N GLY A 166 7.32 -7.63 -5.58
CA GLY A 166 7.16 -7.26 -6.98
C GLY A 166 6.68 -5.83 -7.11
N ALA A 167 7.10 -5.18 -8.19
CA ALA A 167 6.60 -3.87 -8.54
C ALA A 167 6.29 -3.80 -10.04
N THR A 168 5.21 -3.10 -10.40
CA THR A 168 4.84 -2.82 -11.78
C THR A 168 4.64 -1.33 -11.96
N ILE A 169 5.03 -0.83 -13.12
CA ILE A 169 4.79 0.54 -13.56
C ILE A 169 4.26 0.44 -14.99
N GLY A 170 3.10 1.04 -15.25
CA GLY A 170 2.49 1.04 -16.56
C GLY A 170 1.60 2.25 -16.79
N CYS A 171 1.11 2.38 -18.02
CA CYS A 171 0.05 3.31 -18.39
C CYS A 171 -1.28 2.56 -18.55
N LEU A 172 -2.34 3.29 -18.91
CA LEU A 172 -3.61 2.66 -19.28
C LEU A 172 -3.41 1.73 -20.48
N ASP A 173 -4.14 0.61 -20.50
CA ASP A 173 -4.17 -0.30 -21.65
C ASP A 173 -4.95 0.35 -22.79
N ASP A 174 -4.24 0.70 -23.86
CA ASP A 174 -4.81 1.33 -25.05
C ASP A 174 -5.87 0.46 -25.73
N ASN A 175 -5.78 -0.87 -25.65
CA ASN A 175 -6.80 -1.76 -26.21
C ASN A 175 -8.07 -1.72 -25.36
N ALA A 176 -7.95 -1.70 -24.03
CA ALA A 176 -9.09 -1.57 -23.14
C ALA A 176 -9.76 -0.20 -23.31
N LEU A 177 -8.96 0.87 -23.44
CA LEU A 177 -9.45 2.22 -23.71
C LEU A 177 -10.17 2.29 -25.06
N PHE A 178 -9.56 1.77 -26.12
CA PHE A 178 -10.16 1.69 -27.45
C PHE A 178 -11.47 0.90 -27.43
N TYR A 179 -11.51 -0.24 -26.72
CA TYR A 179 -12.71 -1.06 -26.60
C TYR A 179 -13.86 -0.28 -25.96
N LEU A 180 -13.64 0.39 -24.82
CA LEU A 180 -14.67 1.21 -24.17
C LEU A 180 -15.16 2.33 -25.09
N ARG A 181 -14.24 3.02 -25.78
CA ARG A 181 -14.59 4.08 -26.73
C ARG A 181 -15.40 3.56 -27.92
N SER A 182 -15.09 2.38 -28.44
CA SER A 182 -15.84 1.73 -29.52
C SER A 182 -17.30 1.42 -29.15
N ARG A 183 -17.62 1.39 -27.84
CA ARG A 183 -18.97 1.22 -27.30
C ARG A 183 -19.68 2.55 -27.04
N GLY A 184 -19.12 3.66 -27.48
CA GLY A 184 -19.71 5.00 -27.36
C GLY A 184 -19.44 5.70 -26.03
N ILE A 185 -18.50 5.18 -25.21
CA ILE A 185 -18.08 5.84 -23.98
C ILE A 185 -17.07 6.93 -24.32
N GLU A 186 -17.29 8.14 -23.82
CA GLU A 186 -16.39 9.27 -24.03
C GLU A 186 -15.01 8.99 -23.42
N GLU A 187 -13.95 9.53 -24.02
CA GLU A 187 -12.57 9.17 -23.66
C GLU A 187 -12.27 9.42 -22.17
N ASN A 188 -12.70 10.56 -21.63
CA ASN A 188 -12.51 10.89 -20.21
C ASN A 188 -13.23 9.91 -19.28
N GLU A 189 -14.44 9.50 -19.66
CA GLU A 189 -15.22 8.52 -18.90
C GLU A 189 -14.59 7.14 -18.98
N ALA A 190 -14.14 6.72 -20.17
CA ALA A 190 -13.45 5.45 -20.37
C ALA A 190 -12.15 5.36 -19.54
N ARG A 191 -11.34 6.43 -19.53
CA ARG A 191 -10.14 6.52 -18.68
C ARG A 191 -10.51 6.43 -17.20
N ALA A 192 -11.54 7.15 -16.77
CA ALA A 192 -12.01 7.11 -15.38
C ALA A 192 -12.47 5.70 -14.96
N ILE A 193 -13.15 4.96 -15.84
CA ILE A 193 -13.53 3.56 -15.60
C ILE A 193 -12.30 2.69 -15.38
N LEU A 194 -11.28 2.80 -16.23
CA LEU A 194 -10.07 1.98 -16.11
C LEU A 194 -9.25 2.33 -14.85
N VAL A 195 -9.10 3.61 -14.53
CA VAL A 195 -8.45 4.05 -13.29
C VAL A 195 -9.23 3.55 -12.07
N LYS A 196 -10.55 3.66 -12.09
CA LYS A 196 -11.41 3.17 -11.02
C LYS A 196 -11.26 1.66 -10.83
N ALA A 197 -11.32 0.88 -11.91
CA ALA A 197 -11.11 -0.58 -11.84
C ALA A 197 -9.73 -0.94 -11.27
N PHE A 198 -8.69 -0.19 -11.64
CA PHE A 198 -7.36 -0.33 -11.05
C PHE A 198 -7.36 -0.05 -9.55
N ILE A 199 -8.06 0.97 -9.07
CA ILE A 199 -8.13 1.29 -7.64
C ILE A 199 -8.97 0.26 -6.88
N GLU A 200 -10.12 -0.16 -7.43
CA GLU A 200 -11.08 -1.05 -6.76
C GLU A 200 -10.51 -2.43 -6.40
N GLU A 201 -9.58 -2.98 -7.19
CA GLU A 201 -8.89 -4.24 -6.83
C GLU A 201 -8.14 -4.12 -5.47
N LEU A 202 -7.83 -2.91 -4.98
CA LEU A 202 -7.27 -2.74 -3.62
C LEU A 202 -8.22 -3.23 -2.53
N TYR A 203 -9.54 -3.05 -2.72
CA TYR A 203 -10.56 -3.39 -1.75
C TYR A 203 -11.06 -4.83 -1.93
N ASP A 204 -11.17 -5.31 -3.17
CA ASP A 204 -11.60 -6.69 -3.45
C ASP A 204 -10.65 -7.74 -2.86
N ILE A 205 -9.35 -7.42 -2.73
CA ILE A 205 -8.35 -8.31 -2.13
C ILE A 205 -8.42 -8.29 -0.59
N GLY A 206 -9.04 -7.27 0.00
CA GLY A 206 -9.22 -7.13 1.45
C GLY A 206 -10.41 -7.92 2.01
N ASP A 207 -11.33 -8.36 1.14
CA ASP A 207 -12.53 -9.14 1.48
C ASP A 207 -12.38 -10.67 1.21
N LEU A 208 -11.16 -11.13 0.91
CA LEU A 208 -10.78 -12.54 0.70
C LEU A 208 -9.82 -13.03 1.80
#